data_AF-F2VKE4-F1
#
_entry.id   AF-F2VKE4-F1
#
_cell.length_a   1.000
_cell.length_b   1.000
_cell.length_c   1.000
_cell.angle_alpha   90.00
_cell.angle_beta   90.00
_cell.angle_gamma   90.00
#
_symmetry.space_group_name_H-M   'P 1'
#
loop_
_entity.id
_entity.type
_entity.pdbx_description
1 polymer ?
#
loop_
_entity_poly.entity_id
_entity_poly.type
_entity_poly.pdbx_seq_one_letter_code
_entity_poly.pdbx_strand_id
1 'polypeptide(L)'
;EKEAAELGKGSFKYAWVLDKLKAERERGITIDIALWKFETPRYYVTVIDAPGHRDFIKNMITGTSQADCAVLIIASGTGEFEAGISKDGQTREHALLAYTLGVKQLIVAMNKMDTAEWKQARFEEIQKETSAFIKKVGYNPKTVAFVPISGFNGDNMIEGETLDPRAKAWYKGWKKLGSDGKEISGKTLLDAIDAIEPPKRPTDKPLRLPLQDVYKIG
;
A
#
# COMPACT_ATOMS: atom_id res chain seq x y z
N GLU A 1 -5.41 -9.77 19.91
CA GLU A 1 -6.82 -10.16 19.74
C GLU A 1 -7.66 -9.93 20.99
N LYS A 2 -7.30 -10.45 22.18
CA LYS A 2 -8.09 -10.21 23.42
C LYS A 2 -8.28 -8.73 23.77
N GLU A 3 -7.22 -7.91 23.75
CA GLU A 3 -7.32 -6.47 24.06
C GLU A 3 -8.20 -5.68 23.08
N ALA A 4 -8.13 -5.99 21.77
CA ALA A 4 -8.95 -5.32 20.76
C ALA A 4 -10.44 -5.69 20.86
N ALA A 5 -10.74 -6.91 21.31
CA ALA A 5 -12.09 -7.39 21.56
C ALA A 5 -12.70 -6.75 22.82
N GLU A 6 -11.91 -6.57 23.89
CA GLU A 6 -12.35 -5.91 25.13
C GLU A 6 -12.71 -4.43 24.92
N LEU A 7 -12.11 -3.76 23.93
CA LEU A 7 -12.40 -2.37 23.56
C LEU A 7 -13.53 -2.23 22.51
N GLY A 8 -14.23 -3.32 22.16
CA GLY A 8 -15.33 -3.29 21.20
C GLY A 8 -14.91 -3.06 19.73
N LYS A 9 -13.60 -3.09 19.44
CA LYS A 9 -13.01 -2.89 18.11
C LYS A 9 -12.47 -4.20 17.52
N GLY A 10 -13.22 -5.30 17.69
CA GLY A 10 -12.80 -6.63 17.23
C GLY A 10 -12.51 -6.73 15.72
N SER A 11 -13.12 -5.87 14.90
CA SER A 11 -12.87 -5.77 13.45
C SER A 11 -11.49 -5.19 13.10
N PHE A 12 -10.75 -4.61 14.05
CA PHE A 12 -9.47 -3.92 13.85
C PHE A 12 -8.24 -4.72 14.31
N LYS A 13 -8.34 -6.05 14.37
CA LYS A 13 -7.30 -6.91 14.96
C LYS A 13 -5.90 -6.72 14.38
N TYR A 14 -5.79 -6.43 13.08
CA TYR A 14 -4.50 -6.20 12.40
C TYR A 14 -4.03 -4.75 12.47
N ALA A 15 -4.95 -3.77 12.50
CA ALA A 15 -4.60 -2.36 12.72
C ALA A 15 -3.97 -2.15 14.11
N TRP A 16 -4.42 -2.92 15.11
CA TRP A 16 -3.82 -2.93 16.45
C TRP A 16 -2.34 -3.33 16.48
N VAL A 17 -1.89 -4.10 15.48
CA VAL A 17 -0.47 -4.45 15.33
C VAL A 17 0.31 -3.22 14.91
N LEU A 18 -0.23 -2.39 14.01
CA LEU A 18 0.43 -1.21 13.46
C LEU A 18 0.36 0.00 14.42
N ASP A 19 -0.77 0.18 15.11
CA ASP A 19 -1.02 1.29 16.03
C ASP A 19 -0.28 1.08 17.36
N LYS A 20 0.76 1.89 17.61
CA LYS A 20 1.59 1.79 18.83
C LYS A 20 1.16 2.76 19.92
N LEU A 21 0.58 3.91 19.58
CA LEU A 21 0.17 4.91 20.55
C LEU A 21 -1.23 4.62 21.11
N LYS A 22 -1.43 4.87 22.40
CA LYS A 22 -2.75 4.75 23.04
C LYS A 22 -3.81 5.63 22.35
N ALA A 23 -3.41 6.81 21.92
CA ALA A 23 -4.27 7.74 21.18
C ALA A 23 -4.66 7.23 19.77
N GLU A 24 -3.77 6.49 19.09
CA GLU A 24 -4.08 5.84 17.80
C GLU A 24 -5.13 4.75 18.00
N ARG A 25 -4.91 3.90 19.00
CA ARG A 25 -5.82 2.80 19.38
C ARG A 25 -7.20 3.28 19.80
N GLU A 26 -7.27 4.33 20.60
CA GLU A 26 -8.54 4.93 21.06
C GLU A 26 -9.32 5.56 19.89
N ARG A 27 -8.64 6.23 18.96
CA ARG A 27 -9.29 6.91 17.82
C ARG A 27 -9.48 6.04 16.59
N GLY A 28 -8.76 4.92 16.47
CA GLY A 28 -8.77 4.04 15.30
C GLY A 28 -8.18 4.70 14.04
N ILE A 29 -7.23 5.61 14.23
CA ILE A 29 -6.50 6.29 13.14
C ILE A 29 -5.00 6.23 13.45
N THR A 30 -4.18 5.94 12.44
CA THR A 30 -2.72 6.09 12.52
C THR A 30 -2.38 7.57 12.65
N ILE A 31 -1.50 7.95 13.59
CA ILE A 31 -1.12 9.34 13.88
C ILE A 31 0.37 9.54 13.58
N ASP A 32 1.21 8.61 14.04
CA ASP A 32 2.67 8.64 13.85
C ASP A 32 3.11 7.53 12.88
N ILE A 33 4.31 7.68 12.32
CA ILE A 33 4.85 6.71 11.37
C ILE A 33 5.23 5.44 12.12
N ALA A 34 4.53 4.34 11.84
CA ALA A 34 4.93 3.04 12.35
C ALA A 34 5.95 2.39 11.39
N LEU A 35 7.17 2.17 11.89
CA LEU A 35 8.21 1.42 11.18
C LEU A 35 8.11 -0.07 11.51
N TRP A 36 7.86 -0.88 10.49
CA TRP A 36 7.84 -2.33 10.57
C TRP A 36 8.85 -2.92 9.60
N LYS A 37 9.48 -4.03 9.96
CA LYS A 37 10.45 -4.71 9.09
C LYS A 37 9.98 -6.12 8.82
N PHE A 38 10.10 -6.55 7.57
CA PHE A 38 9.92 -7.93 7.16
C PHE A 38 10.87 -8.25 6.01
N GLU A 39 11.04 -9.54 5.73
CA GLU A 39 11.95 -10.03 4.70
C GLU A 39 11.15 -10.61 3.53
N THR A 40 11.56 -10.29 2.31
CA THR A 40 11.21 -11.03 1.10
C THR A 40 12.40 -11.88 0.70
N PRO A 41 12.26 -12.81 -0.27
CA PRO A 41 13.40 -13.58 -0.77
C PRO A 41 14.59 -12.71 -1.24
N ARG A 42 14.34 -11.48 -1.70
CA ARG A 42 15.37 -10.57 -2.24
C ARG A 42 15.69 -9.37 -1.35
N TYR A 43 14.78 -8.94 -0.47
CA TYR A 43 14.87 -7.64 0.18
C TYR A 43 14.54 -7.68 1.68
N TYR A 44 15.24 -6.84 2.43
CA TYR A 44 14.80 -6.38 3.73
C TYR A 44 13.89 -5.17 3.54
N VAL A 45 12.59 -5.33 3.77
CA VAL A 45 11.59 -4.29 3.55
C VAL A 45 11.29 -3.60 4.87
N THR A 46 11.38 -2.28 4.86
CA THR A 46 10.86 -1.44 5.94
C THR A 46 9.55 -0.81 5.49
N VAL A 47 8.45 -1.15 6.14
CA VAL A 47 7.13 -0.54 5.93
C VAL A 47 7.07 0.74 6.72
N ILE A 48 6.62 1.78 6.04
CA ILE A 48 6.31 3.09 6.60
C ILE A 48 4.79 3.21 6.50
N ASP A 49 4.08 2.95 7.60
CA ASP A 49 2.64 3.19 7.63
C ASP A 49 2.39 4.70 7.80
N ALA A 50 1.74 5.31 6.82
CA ALA A 50 1.53 6.75 6.76
C ALA A 50 0.08 7.09 7.10
N PRO A 51 -0.16 8.10 7.95
CA PRO A 51 -1.50 8.45 8.39
C PRO A 51 -2.33 9.00 7.23
N GLY A 52 -3.57 8.52 7.09
CA GLY A 52 -4.46 8.93 6.01
C GLY A 52 -5.26 10.21 6.27
N HIS A 53 -5.30 10.71 7.50
CA HIS A 53 -6.08 11.91 7.82
C HIS A 53 -5.42 13.19 7.26
N ARG A 54 -6.22 14.13 6.75
CA ARG A 54 -5.75 15.40 6.15
C ARG A 54 -4.83 16.20 7.08
N ASP A 55 -5.10 16.16 8.37
CA ASP A 55 -4.31 16.88 9.39
C ASP A 55 -2.88 16.32 9.57
N PHE A 56 -2.58 15.13 9.03
CA PHE A 56 -1.29 14.45 9.17
C PHE A 56 -0.51 14.31 7.86
N ILE A 57 -0.84 15.10 6.83
CA ILE A 57 -0.09 15.13 5.55
C ILE A 57 1.40 15.40 5.78
N LYS A 58 1.77 16.20 6.79
CA LYS A 58 3.18 16.46 7.14
C LYS A 58 3.95 15.15 7.46
N ASN A 59 3.31 14.22 8.17
CA ASN A 59 3.90 12.94 8.55
C ASN A 59 3.98 12.01 7.34
N MET A 60 2.98 12.08 6.44
CA MET A 60 3.03 11.37 5.16
C MET A 60 4.21 11.85 4.30
N ILE A 61 4.47 13.16 4.23
CA ILE A 61 5.59 13.73 3.47
C ILE A 61 6.94 13.22 3.99
N THR A 62 7.15 13.27 5.31
CA THR A 62 8.40 12.79 5.92
C THR A 62 8.63 11.31 5.66
N GLY A 63 7.60 10.46 5.81
CA GLY A 63 7.71 9.02 5.54
C GLY A 63 7.93 8.71 4.06
N THR A 64 7.14 9.34 3.19
CA THR A 64 7.17 9.07 1.74
C THR A 64 8.46 9.54 1.09
N SER A 65 9.12 10.57 1.64
CA SER A 65 10.42 11.07 1.15
C SER A 65 11.56 10.03 1.21
N GLN A 66 11.39 8.97 2.00
CA GLN A 66 12.38 7.89 2.16
C GLN A 66 11.98 6.60 1.44
N ALA A 67 10.79 6.57 0.83
CA ALA A 67 10.24 5.36 0.24
C ALA A 67 10.80 5.11 -1.17
N ASP A 68 11.15 3.86 -1.45
CA ASP A 68 11.61 3.42 -2.77
C ASP A 68 10.43 3.05 -3.70
N CYS A 69 9.31 2.64 -3.10
CA CYS A 69 8.07 2.25 -3.74
C CYS A 69 6.89 2.63 -2.85
N ALA A 70 5.76 2.97 -3.47
CA ALA A 70 4.49 3.19 -2.77
C ALA A 70 3.55 1.99 -2.98
N VAL A 71 2.83 1.59 -1.94
CA VAL A 71 1.71 0.64 -2.05
C VAL A 71 0.42 1.40 -1.83
N LEU A 72 -0.35 1.57 -2.89
CA LEU A 72 -1.64 2.26 -2.86
C LEU A 72 -2.75 1.25 -2.58
N ILE A 73 -3.33 1.33 -1.39
CA ILE A 73 -4.47 0.51 -1.00
C ILE A 73 -5.76 1.18 -1.48
N ILE A 74 -6.58 0.44 -2.23
CA ILE A 74 -7.87 0.92 -2.75
C ILE A 74 -8.96 -0.02 -2.26
N ALA A 75 -10.01 0.52 -1.66
CA ALA A 75 -11.17 -0.29 -1.28
C ALA A 75 -11.99 -0.67 -2.52
N SER A 76 -12.39 -1.94 -2.61
CA SER A 76 -13.16 -2.46 -3.74
C SER A 76 -14.68 -2.42 -3.54
N GLY A 77 -15.14 -2.13 -2.32
CA GLY A 77 -16.56 -1.99 -1.99
C GLY A 77 -17.23 -0.88 -2.79
N THR A 78 -18.50 -1.08 -3.14
CA THR A 78 -19.32 -0.06 -3.81
C THR A 78 -19.54 1.13 -2.88
N GLY A 79 -19.33 2.35 -3.38
CA GLY A 79 -19.38 3.59 -2.61
C GLY A 79 -18.05 3.95 -1.96
N GLU A 80 -17.32 2.97 -1.40
CA GLU A 80 -16.00 3.20 -0.80
C GLU A 80 -14.95 3.57 -1.85
N PHE A 81 -14.94 2.84 -2.97
CA PHE A 81 -14.05 3.11 -4.08
C PHE A 81 -14.26 4.53 -4.62
N GLU A 82 -15.50 4.86 -4.96
CA GLU A 82 -15.91 6.12 -5.57
C GLU A 82 -15.60 7.31 -4.64
N ALA A 83 -15.79 7.15 -3.33
CA ALA A 83 -15.40 8.14 -2.34
C ALA A 83 -13.87 8.37 -2.33
N GLY A 84 -13.07 7.30 -2.38
CA GLY A 84 -11.62 7.36 -2.37
C GLY A 84 -11.00 8.03 -3.60
N ILE A 85 -11.57 7.80 -4.79
CA ILE A 85 -11.10 8.39 -6.07
C ILE A 85 -11.75 9.74 -6.42
N SER A 86 -12.68 10.22 -5.59
CA SER A 86 -13.33 11.51 -5.77
C SER A 86 -12.32 12.67 -5.78
N LYS A 87 -12.75 13.87 -6.19
CA LYS A 87 -11.87 15.05 -6.24
C LYS A 87 -11.23 15.38 -4.88
N ASP A 88 -11.98 15.13 -3.81
CA ASP A 88 -11.59 15.36 -2.42
C ASP A 88 -11.06 14.11 -1.73
N GLY A 89 -10.96 12.99 -2.46
CA GLY A 89 -10.58 11.68 -1.96
C GLY A 89 -9.08 11.56 -1.68
N GLN A 90 -8.76 10.89 -0.56
CA GLN A 90 -7.39 10.74 -0.07
C GLN A 90 -6.51 9.89 -0.99
N THR A 91 -7.08 8.87 -1.65
CA THR A 91 -6.33 8.01 -2.59
C THR A 91 -5.69 8.83 -3.69
N ARG A 92 -6.39 9.89 -4.14
CA ARG A 92 -5.90 10.77 -5.18
C ARG A 92 -4.77 11.68 -4.70
N GLU A 93 -4.96 12.26 -3.52
CA GLU A 93 -3.97 13.11 -2.88
C GLU A 93 -2.68 12.34 -2.57
N HIS A 94 -2.80 11.14 -2.01
CA HIS A 94 -1.65 10.31 -1.66
C HIS A 94 -0.82 9.88 -2.87
N ALA A 95 -1.46 9.47 -3.96
CA ALA A 95 -0.75 9.09 -5.18
C ALA A 95 -0.01 10.30 -5.79
N LEU A 96 -0.61 11.49 -5.74
CA LEU A 96 0.03 12.71 -6.22
C LEU A 96 1.23 13.11 -5.35
N LEU A 97 1.09 13.02 -4.02
CA LEU A 97 2.17 13.29 -3.07
C LEU A 97 3.34 12.32 -3.27
N ALA A 98 3.06 11.01 -3.38
CA ALA A 98 4.10 10.01 -3.62
C ALA A 98 4.88 10.28 -4.92
N TYR A 99 4.17 10.62 -6.00
CA TYR A 99 4.82 10.95 -7.27
C TYR A 99 5.69 12.21 -7.17
N THR A 100 5.17 13.26 -6.52
CA THR A 100 5.84 14.55 -6.35
C THR A 100 7.10 14.40 -5.49
N LEU A 101 7.09 13.50 -4.50
CA LEU A 101 8.22 13.21 -3.63
C LEU A 101 9.26 12.27 -4.28
N GLY A 102 9.05 11.86 -5.53
CA GLY A 102 10.01 11.09 -6.32
C GLY A 102 9.83 9.57 -6.24
N VAL A 103 8.75 9.07 -5.63
CA VAL A 103 8.43 7.64 -5.58
C VAL A 103 7.83 7.21 -6.92
N LYS A 104 8.68 6.68 -7.80
CA LYS A 104 8.30 6.32 -9.18
C LYS A 104 7.73 4.91 -9.34
N GLN A 105 7.95 4.04 -8.35
CA GLN A 105 7.40 2.69 -8.33
C GLN A 105 6.13 2.66 -7.49
N LEU A 106 5.08 2.06 -8.06
CA LEU A 106 3.76 2.01 -7.45
C LEU A 106 3.19 0.59 -7.59
N ILE A 107 2.64 0.07 -6.51
CA ILE A 107 1.83 -1.16 -6.48
C ILE A 107 0.42 -0.74 -6.06
N VAL A 108 -0.60 -1.25 -6.73
CA VAL A 108 -2.01 -1.02 -6.37
C VAL A 108 -2.57 -2.31 -5.79
N ALA A 109 -2.96 -2.27 -4.52
CA ALA A 109 -3.63 -3.38 -3.86
C ALA A 109 -5.12 -3.06 -3.67
N MET A 110 -5.97 -3.85 -4.31
CA MET A 110 -7.42 -3.69 -4.32
C MET A 110 -7.98 -4.52 -3.18
N ASN A 111 -8.21 -3.85 -2.04
CA ASN A 111 -8.56 -4.44 -0.77
C ASN A 111 -10.08 -4.58 -0.59
N LYS A 112 -10.50 -5.40 0.38
CA LYS A 112 -11.90 -5.75 0.64
C LYS A 112 -12.60 -6.41 -0.55
N MET A 113 -11.88 -7.18 -1.37
CA MET A 113 -12.48 -7.88 -2.51
C MET A 113 -13.54 -8.91 -2.10
N ASP A 114 -13.50 -9.38 -0.84
CA ASP A 114 -14.54 -10.19 -0.21
C ASP A 114 -15.90 -9.46 -0.18
N THR A 115 -15.93 -8.15 0.10
CA THR A 115 -17.16 -7.34 0.08
C THR A 115 -17.71 -7.12 -1.33
N ALA A 116 -16.84 -7.21 -2.34
CA ALA A 116 -17.21 -7.19 -3.76
C ALA A 116 -17.49 -8.60 -4.31
N GLU A 117 -17.59 -9.60 -3.44
CA GLU A 117 -17.81 -11.01 -3.78
C GLU A 117 -16.81 -11.57 -4.80
N TRP A 118 -15.60 -11.01 -4.84
CA TRP A 118 -14.56 -11.38 -5.80
C TRP A 118 -15.00 -11.32 -7.28
N LYS A 119 -15.90 -10.39 -7.62
CA LYS A 119 -16.39 -10.21 -8.99
C LYS A 119 -15.29 -9.65 -9.91
N GLN A 120 -14.98 -10.38 -10.98
CA GLN A 120 -14.01 -9.96 -12.02
C GLN A 120 -14.37 -8.58 -12.61
N ALA A 121 -15.64 -8.37 -12.94
CA ALA A 121 -16.11 -7.11 -13.53
C ALA A 121 -15.80 -5.89 -12.64
N ARG A 122 -15.95 -6.03 -11.31
CA ARG A 122 -15.63 -4.95 -10.35
C ARG A 122 -14.12 -4.72 -10.27
N PHE A 123 -13.32 -5.79 -10.30
CA PHE A 123 -11.86 -5.66 -10.36
C PHE A 123 -11.41 -4.91 -11.62
N GLU A 124 -11.92 -5.29 -12.79
CA GLU A 124 -11.56 -4.66 -14.07
C GLU A 124 -12.01 -3.20 -14.16
N GLU A 125 -13.19 -2.88 -13.62
CA GLU A 125 -13.68 -1.50 -13.48
C GLU A 125 -12.71 -0.64 -12.66
N ILE A 126 -12.42 -1.06 -11.43
CA ILE A 126 -11.51 -0.34 -10.53
C ILE A 126 -10.11 -0.24 -11.16
N GLN A 127 -9.62 -1.32 -11.80
CA GLN A 127 -8.31 -1.31 -12.47
C GLN A 127 -8.28 -0.27 -13.59
N LYS A 128 -9.32 -0.20 -14.41
CA LYS A 128 -9.42 0.76 -15.53
C LYS A 128 -9.44 2.20 -15.02
N GLU A 129 -10.28 2.48 -14.03
CA GLU A 129 -10.41 3.82 -13.45
C GLU A 129 -9.13 4.26 -12.73
N THR A 130 -8.56 3.37 -11.91
CA THR A 130 -7.30 3.63 -11.21
C THR A 130 -6.16 3.82 -12.21
N SER A 131 -6.11 3.03 -13.28
CA SER A 131 -5.10 3.19 -14.35
C SER A 131 -5.20 4.55 -15.03
N ALA A 132 -6.42 5.02 -15.33
CA ALA A 132 -6.64 6.36 -15.89
C ALA A 132 -6.23 7.45 -14.90
N PHE A 133 -6.51 7.24 -13.62
CA PHE A 133 -6.16 8.16 -12.55
C PHE A 133 -4.64 8.29 -12.36
N ILE A 134 -3.92 7.19 -12.11
CA ILE A 134 -2.47 7.21 -11.89
C ILE A 134 -1.70 7.70 -13.13
N LYS A 135 -2.26 7.48 -14.33
CA LYS A 135 -1.72 8.06 -15.57
C LYS A 135 -1.78 9.58 -15.58
N LYS A 136 -2.86 10.18 -15.04
CA LYS A 136 -2.98 11.64 -14.91
C LYS A 136 -2.02 12.20 -13.85
N VAL A 137 -1.71 11.41 -12.81
CA VAL A 137 -0.70 11.78 -11.80
C VAL A 137 0.71 11.80 -12.41
N GLY A 138 1.00 10.86 -13.32
CA GLY A 138 2.28 10.77 -14.02
C GLY A 138 2.89 9.37 -14.03
N TYR A 139 2.30 8.40 -13.33
CA TYR A 139 2.72 7.01 -13.39
C TYR A 139 2.39 6.37 -14.74
N ASN A 140 3.19 5.40 -15.17
CA ASN A 140 2.85 4.54 -16.30
C ASN A 140 2.04 3.33 -15.79
N PRO A 141 0.74 3.18 -16.13
CA PRO A 141 -0.05 2.07 -15.62
C PRO A 141 0.51 0.69 -15.99
N LYS A 142 1.28 0.58 -17.07
CA LYS A 142 1.91 -0.68 -17.48
C LYS A 142 3.02 -1.14 -16.54
N THR A 143 3.61 -0.24 -15.75
CA THR A 143 4.66 -0.57 -14.78
C THR A 143 4.11 -0.84 -13.38
N VAL A 144 2.78 -0.82 -13.22
CA VAL A 144 2.09 -0.95 -11.93
C VAL A 144 1.42 -2.31 -11.84
N ALA A 145 1.69 -3.04 -10.77
CA ALA A 145 0.99 -4.28 -10.46
C ALA A 145 -0.36 -3.98 -9.78
N PHE A 146 -1.42 -4.62 -10.27
CA PHE A 146 -2.75 -4.57 -9.68
C PHE A 146 -3.06 -5.91 -9.01
N VAL A 147 -3.17 -5.90 -7.69
CA VAL A 147 -3.30 -7.12 -6.88
C VAL A 147 -4.63 -7.10 -6.13
N PRO A 148 -5.57 -8.03 -6.41
CA PRO A 148 -6.77 -8.18 -5.61
C PRO A 148 -6.41 -8.88 -4.30
N ILE A 149 -6.80 -8.29 -3.17
CA ILE A 149 -6.51 -8.80 -1.83
C ILE A 149 -7.73 -8.67 -0.92
N SER A 150 -7.72 -9.45 0.17
CA SER A 150 -8.51 -9.15 1.36
C SER A 150 -7.58 -9.13 2.56
N GLY A 151 -7.25 -7.93 3.07
CA GLY A 151 -6.39 -7.79 4.23
C GLY A 151 -6.98 -8.39 5.51
N PHE A 152 -8.31 -8.51 5.59
CA PHE A 152 -8.98 -9.09 6.76
C PHE A 152 -8.90 -10.62 6.77
N ASN A 153 -9.08 -11.25 5.62
CA ASN A 153 -9.04 -12.71 5.49
C ASN A 153 -7.62 -13.23 5.19
N GLY A 154 -6.71 -12.37 4.75
CA GLY A 154 -5.36 -12.73 4.34
C GLY A 154 -5.24 -13.17 2.87
N ASP A 155 -6.33 -13.09 2.10
CA ASP A 155 -6.35 -13.52 0.69
C ASP A 155 -5.30 -12.79 -0.15
N ASN A 156 -4.44 -13.57 -0.82
CA ASN A 156 -3.46 -13.12 -1.81
C ASN A 156 -2.39 -12.15 -1.27
N MET A 157 -2.17 -12.16 0.05
CA MET A 157 -1.15 -11.34 0.71
C MET A 157 0.25 -11.95 0.55
N ILE A 158 0.42 -13.22 0.93
CA ILE A 158 1.71 -13.93 0.96
C ILE A 158 1.68 -15.14 0.01
N GLU A 159 0.66 -15.98 0.15
CA GLU A 159 0.52 -17.23 -0.61
C GLU A 159 -0.65 -17.13 -1.57
N GLY A 160 -0.44 -17.42 -2.86
CA GLY A 160 -1.51 -17.36 -3.87
C GLY A 160 -2.61 -18.41 -3.65
N GLU A 161 -2.33 -19.43 -2.85
CA GLU A 161 -3.28 -20.48 -2.47
C GLU A 161 -4.36 -19.96 -1.51
N THR A 162 -4.08 -18.88 -0.77
CA THR A 162 -5.06 -18.24 0.12
C THR A 162 -6.15 -17.51 -0.64
N LEU A 163 -5.98 -17.22 -1.93
CA LEU A 163 -6.97 -16.51 -2.73
C LEU A 163 -8.31 -17.27 -2.78
N ASP A 164 -9.40 -16.57 -2.51
CA ASP A 164 -10.77 -17.09 -2.59
C ASP A 164 -11.02 -17.87 -3.89
N PRO A 165 -11.66 -19.06 -3.83
CA PRO A 165 -11.99 -19.88 -5.00
C PRO A 165 -12.70 -19.13 -6.12
N ARG A 166 -13.55 -18.16 -5.79
CA ARG A 166 -14.27 -17.32 -6.76
C ARG A 166 -13.31 -16.48 -7.60
N ALA A 167 -12.23 -15.99 -6.99
CA ALA A 167 -11.19 -15.21 -7.67
C ALA A 167 -10.23 -16.09 -8.47
N LYS A 168 -9.90 -17.30 -7.98
CA LYS A 168 -9.01 -18.24 -8.68
C LYS A 168 -9.49 -18.60 -10.10
N ALA A 169 -10.80 -18.56 -10.33
CA ALA A 169 -11.39 -18.81 -11.65
C ALA A 169 -10.85 -17.85 -12.73
N TRP A 170 -10.76 -16.56 -12.40
CA TRP A 170 -10.43 -15.51 -13.37
C TRP A 170 -9.07 -14.85 -13.16
N TYR A 171 -8.61 -14.69 -11.90
CA TYR A 171 -7.33 -14.05 -11.62
C TYR A 171 -6.16 -15.01 -11.86
N LYS A 172 -5.31 -14.69 -12.84
CA LYS A 172 -4.11 -15.49 -13.18
C LYS A 172 -2.80 -14.91 -12.63
N GLY A 173 -2.89 -13.78 -11.93
CA GLY A 173 -1.75 -13.01 -11.47
C GLY A 173 -1.70 -11.63 -12.08
N TRP A 174 -0.90 -10.77 -11.48
CA TRP A 174 -0.60 -9.44 -11.99
C TRP A 174 0.56 -9.50 -12.98
N LYS A 175 0.63 -8.49 -13.84
CA LYS A 175 1.71 -8.28 -14.81
C LYS A 175 2.11 -6.82 -14.77
N LYS A 176 3.41 -6.55 -14.80
CA LYS A 176 3.96 -5.19 -14.94
C LYS A 176 5.18 -5.20 -15.84
N LEU A 177 5.50 -4.06 -16.42
CA LEU A 177 6.76 -3.83 -17.10
C LEU A 177 7.82 -3.37 -16.09
N GLY A 178 9.00 -4.00 -16.14
CA GLY A 178 10.20 -3.51 -15.46
C GLY A 178 10.78 -2.28 -16.15
N SER A 179 11.77 -1.65 -15.50
CA SER A 179 12.54 -0.53 -16.07
C SER A 179 13.27 -0.89 -17.36
N ASP A 180 13.62 -2.17 -17.54
CA ASP A 180 14.24 -2.74 -18.74
C ASP A 180 13.23 -3.08 -19.85
N GLY A 181 11.94 -2.81 -19.63
CA GLY A 181 10.86 -3.10 -20.55
C GLY A 181 10.41 -4.56 -20.59
N LYS A 182 10.98 -5.44 -19.76
CA LYS A 182 10.54 -6.85 -19.69
C LYS A 182 9.26 -6.97 -18.86
N GLU A 183 8.42 -7.91 -19.26
CA GLU A 183 7.24 -8.27 -18.48
C GLU A 183 7.66 -9.09 -17.25
N ILE A 184 7.27 -8.61 -16.08
CA ILE A 184 7.38 -9.29 -14.80
C ILE A 184 5.96 -9.67 -14.38
N SER A 185 5.79 -10.90 -13.93
CA SER A 185 4.50 -11.40 -13.45
C SER A 185 4.65 -12.03 -12.06
N GLY A 186 3.53 -12.06 -11.34
CA GLY A 186 3.43 -12.69 -10.03
C GLY A 186 1.96 -12.80 -9.65
N LYS A 187 1.68 -13.32 -8.45
CA LYS A 187 0.29 -13.54 -8.01
C LYS A 187 -0.06 -12.71 -6.79
N THR A 188 0.82 -12.68 -5.80
CA THR A 188 0.54 -12.14 -4.48
C THR A 188 1.03 -10.70 -4.32
N LEU A 189 0.61 -10.06 -3.23
CA LEU A 189 1.16 -8.76 -2.85
C LEU A 189 2.65 -8.87 -2.49
N LEU A 190 3.06 -9.94 -1.81
CA LEU A 190 4.46 -10.20 -1.51
C LEU A 190 5.30 -10.34 -2.79
N ASP A 191 4.81 -11.06 -3.80
CA ASP A 191 5.48 -11.16 -5.09
C ASP A 191 5.65 -9.78 -5.73
N ALA A 192 4.65 -8.91 -5.62
CA ALA A 192 4.69 -7.57 -6.20
C ALA A 192 5.76 -6.70 -5.51
N ILE A 193 5.91 -6.85 -4.18
CA ILE A 193 6.95 -6.17 -3.38
C ILE A 193 8.33 -6.74 -3.73
N ASP A 194 8.49 -8.05 -3.85
CA ASP A 194 9.76 -8.68 -4.23
C ASP A 194 10.18 -8.36 -5.68
N ALA A 195 9.21 -8.01 -6.53
CA ALA A 195 9.42 -7.54 -7.90
C ALA A 195 9.75 -6.05 -8.01
N ILE A 196 9.88 -5.31 -6.90
CA ILE A 196 10.37 -3.92 -6.90
C ILE A 196 11.82 -3.89 -7.40
N GLU A 197 12.14 -2.89 -8.21
CA GLU A 197 13.49 -2.65 -8.68
C GLU A 197 14.23 -1.73 -7.70
N PRO A 198 15.45 -2.05 -7.29
CA PRO A 198 16.16 -1.21 -6.33
C PRO A 198 16.53 0.12 -7.00
N PRO A 199 16.22 1.27 -6.37
CA PRO A 199 16.61 2.55 -6.94
C PRO A 199 18.12 2.74 -6.87
N LYS A 200 18.68 3.54 -7.80
CA LYS A 200 20.09 3.91 -7.77
C LYS A 200 20.37 4.76 -6.53
N ARG A 201 21.08 4.19 -5.55
CA ARG A 201 21.50 4.91 -4.34
C ARG A 201 22.58 5.94 -4.68
N PRO A 202 22.54 7.15 -4.11
CA PRO A 202 23.51 8.21 -4.39
C PRO A 202 24.82 8.03 -3.59
N THR A 203 25.48 6.87 -3.72
CA THR A 203 26.73 6.56 -2.99
C THR A 203 27.90 7.44 -3.39
N ASP A 204 27.88 7.98 -4.60
CA ASP A 204 28.95 8.84 -5.15
C ASP A 204 28.80 10.32 -4.73
N LYS A 205 27.74 10.66 -3.99
CA LYS A 205 27.48 12.05 -3.54
C LYS A 205 27.98 12.25 -2.10
N PRO A 206 28.30 13.50 -1.70
CA PRO A 206 28.64 13.80 -0.32
C PRO A 206 27.55 13.38 0.67
N LEU A 207 27.96 12.87 1.84
CA LEU A 207 27.04 12.44 2.90
C LEU A 207 26.09 13.57 3.31
N ARG A 208 24.80 13.23 3.36
CA ARG A 208 23.72 14.06 3.92
C ARG A 208 22.85 13.16 4.79
N LEU A 209 22.76 13.47 6.07
CA LEU A 209 21.98 12.69 7.05
C LEU A 209 21.17 13.68 7.90
N PRO A 210 19.95 14.05 7.47
CA PRO A 210 19.07 14.90 8.27
C PRO A 210 18.62 14.14 9.52
N LEU A 211 18.81 14.75 10.69
CA LEU A 211 18.39 14.17 11.96
C LEU A 211 16.86 14.24 12.08
N GLN A 212 16.22 13.11 12.36
CA GLN A 212 14.77 13.02 12.60
C GLN A 212 14.45 13.37 14.05
N ASP A 213 15.10 12.68 14.98
CA ASP A 213 14.90 12.84 16.42
C ASP A 213 16.23 12.91 17.17
N VAL A 214 16.24 13.63 18.28
CA VAL A 214 17.40 13.73 19.18
C VAL A 214 16.97 13.33 20.58
N TYR A 215 17.51 12.22 21.07
CA TYR A 215 17.22 11.70 22.39
C TYR A 215 18.43 11.82 23.31
N LYS A 216 18.18 12.14 24.58
CA LYS A 216 19.17 11.95 25.64
C LYS A 216 18.94 10.58 26.25
N ILE A 217 19.84 9.64 25.99
CA ILE A 217 19.84 8.33 26.64
C ILE A 217 20.70 8.45 27.91
N GLY A 218 20.09 8.16 29.05
CA GLY A 218 20.70 8.17 30.37
C GLY A 218 20.68 6.79 31.01
#